data_AF-A0A7V8W5R9-F1
#
_entry.id   AF-A0A7V8W5R9-F1
#
_cell.length_a   1.000
_cell.length_b   1.000
_cell.length_c   1.000
_cell.angle_alpha   90.00
_cell.angle_beta   90.00
_cell.angle_gamma   90.00
#
_symmetry.space_group_name_H-M   'P 1'
#
loop_
_entity.id
_entity.type
_entity.pdbx_description
1 polymer ?
#
loop_
_entity_poly.entity_id
_entity_poly.type
_entity_poly.pdbx_seq_one_letter_code
_entity_poly.pdbx_strand_id
1 'polypeptide(L)' 'MAARIKEDMQHFRTACAGDVKQLCPDVHPGGGSVLQCLEDNYKEVSENCYQALKHFQTRKAGRSL' A
#
# COMPACT_ATOMS: atom_id res chain seq x y z
N MET A 1 -2.51 -21.36 -6.64
CA MET A 1 -2.31 -19.95 -7.07
C MET A 1 -2.71 -18.90 -6.03
N ALA A 2 -3.34 -19.24 -4.90
CA ALA A 2 -3.71 -18.28 -3.83
C ALA A 2 -2.58 -17.92 -2.85
N ALA A 3 -1.51 -18.72 -2.78
CA ALA A 3 -0.38 -18.48 -1.87
C ALA A 3 0.42 -17.21 -2.22
N ARG A 4 0.60 -16.91 -3.52
CA ARG A 4 1.34 -15.73 -3.99
C ARG A 4 0.70 -14.40 -3.63
N ILE A 5 -0.63 -14.33 -3.46
CA ILE A 5 -1.31 -13.05 -3.14
C ILE A 5 -1.18 -12.68 -1.65
N LYS A 6 -1.21 -13.66 -0.74
CA LYS A 6 -0.95 -13.40 0.68
C LYS A 6 0.48 -12.95 0.91
N GLU A 7 1.42 -13.58 0.22
CA GLU A 7 2.84 -13.25 0.29
C GLU A 7 3.14 -11.87 -0.28
N ASP A 8 2.54 -11.52 -1.43
CA ASP A 8 2.64 -10.20 -2.05
C ASP A 8 2.07 -9.09 -1.14
N MET A 9 0.96 -9.36 -0.44
CA MET A 9 0.41 -8.42 0.54
C MET A 9 1.30 -8.27 1.79
N GLN A 10 1.95 -9.35 2.24
CA GLN A 10 2.97 -9.23 3.29
C GLN A 10 4.20 -8.47 2.79
N HIS A 11 4.59 -8.67 1.53
CA HIS A 11 5.67 -7.94 0.90
C HIS A 11 5.35 -6.45 0.80
N PHE A 12 4.15 -6.08 0.36
CA PHE A 12 3.64 -4.71 0.39
C PHE A 12 3.70 -4.13 1.80
N ARG A 13 3.14 -4.84 2.78
CA ARG A 13 3.14 -4.37 4.17
C ARG A 13 4.55 -4.18 4.71
N THR A 14 5.51 -4.99 4.30
CA THR A 14 6.89 -4.92 4.78
C THR A 14 7.69 -3.84 4.04
N ALA A 15 7.54 -3.76 2.71
CA ALA A 15 8.15 -2.73 1.88
C ALA A 15 7.64 -1.34 2.24
N CYS A 16 6.33 -1.19 2.47
CA CYS A 16 5.72 0.06 2.90
C CYS A 16 5.72 0.25 4.42
N ALA A 17 6.11 -0.72 5.26
CA ALA A 17 6.01 -0.56 6.73
C ALA A 17 6.85 0.61 7.24
N GLY A 18 8.05 0.80 6.69
CA GLY A 18 8.93 1.93 7.01
C GLY A 18 8.29 3.26 6.60
N ASP A 19 7.91 3.36 5.33
CA ASP A 19 7.26 4.54 4.77
C ASP A 19 5.96 4.89 5.52
N VAL A 20 5.13 3.90 5.83
CA VAL A 20 3.88 4.09 6.60
C VAL A 20 4.18 4.58 8.01
N LYS A 21 5.18 4.06 8.70
CA LYS A 21 5.53 4.57 10.03
C LYS A 21 6.10 5.99 10.01
N GLN A 22 6.80 6.36 8.95
CA GLN A 22 7.44 7.68 8.84
C GLN A 22 6.49 8.76 8.31
N LEU A 23 5.72 8.43 7.27
CA LEU A 23 4.83 9.36 6.56
C LEU A 23 3.39 9.30 7.08
N CYS A 24 2.95 8.11 7.52
CA CYS A 24 1.56 7.82 7.89
C CYS A 24 1.41 7.23 9.31
N PRO A 25 2.05 7.79 10.36
CA PRO A 25 2.05 7.19 11.70
C PRO A 25 0.66 7.10 12.35
N ASP A 26 -0.26 7.98 11.96
CA ASP A 26 -1.64 8.02 12.46
C ASP A 26 -2.59 7.08 11.70
N VAL A 27 -2.11 6.49 10.60
CA VAL A 27 -2.94 5.71 9.69
C VAL A 27 -2.98 4.25 10.11
N HIS A 28 -4.16 3.80 10.46
CA HIS A 28 -4.37 2.42 10.89
C HIS A 28 -4.17 1.44 9.72
N PRO A 29 -3.35 0.39 9.90
CA PRO A 29 -3.08 -0.60 8.85
C PRO A 29 -4.29 -1.53 8.62
N GLY A 30 -5.24 -1.05 7.81
CA GLY A 30 -6.40 -1.80 7.35
C GLY A 30 -7.31 -0.95 6.45
N GLY A 31 -7.97 -1.56 5.46
CA GLY A 31 -9.12 -0.94 4.78
C GLY A 31 -8.82 0.18 3.76
N GLY A 32 -7.58 0.39 3.34
CA GLY A 32 -7.25 1.34 2.27
C GLY A 32 -6.94 2.77 2.74
N SER A 33 -6.98 3.06 4.04
CA SER A 33 -6.49 4.35 4.58
C SER A 33 -4.98 4.49 4.40
N VAL A 34 -4.23 3.39 4.61
CA VAL A 34 -2.80 3.32 4.32
C VAL A 34 -2.52 3.62 2.85
N LEU A 35 -3.34 3.08 1.94
CA LEU A 35 -3.20 3.37 0.52
C LEU A 35 -3.41 4.85 0.24
N GLN A 36 -4.43 5.47 0.84
CA GLN A 36 -4.72 6.89 0.63
C GLN A 36 -3.57 7.79 1.12
N CYS A 37 -3.01 7.49 2.28
CA CYS A 37 -1.91 8.27 2.82
C CYS A 37 -0.61 8.08 2.02
N LEU A 38 -0.30 6.84 1.62
CA LEU A 38 0.84 6.57 0.74
C LEU A 38 0.65 7.16 -0.66
N GLU A 39 -0.59 7.29 -1.13
CA GLU A 39 -0.93 7.94 -2.39
C GLU A 39 -0.78 9.45 -2.33
N ASP A 40 -1.07 10.08 -1.18
CA ASP A 40 -0.79 11.49 -0.92
C ASP A 40 0.73 11.74 -0.82
N ASN A 41 1.43 10.82 -0.17
CA ASN A 41 2.87 10.87 0.04
C ASN A 41 3.67 10.06 -1.00
N TYR A 42 3.09 9.79 -2.17
CA TYR A 42 3.68 8.88 -3.17
C TYR A 42 5.06 9.31 -3.71
N LYS A 43 5.43 10.57 -3.49
CA LYS A 43 6.73 11.14 -3.84
C LYS A 43 7.81 10.87 -2.78
N GLU A 44 7.39 10.62 -1.54
CA GLU A 44 8.27 10.40 -0.39
C GLU A 44 8.40 8.91 -0.01
N VAL A 45 7.49 8.06 -0.52
CA VAL A 45 7.60 6.61 -0.34
C VAL A 45 8.76 6.01 -1.14
N SER A 46 9.26 4.87 -0.68
CA SER A 46 10.27 4.10 -1.39
C SER A 46 9.72 3.53 -2.71
N GLU A 47 10.57 3.37 -3.73
CA GLU A 47 10.16 2.81 -5.04
C GLU A 47 9.49 1.43 -4.91
N ASN A 48 9.97 0.59 -3.98
CA ASN A 48 9.38 -0.72 -3.71
C ASN A 48 7.94 -0.61 -3.18
N CYS A 49 7.67 0.36 -2.29
CA CYS A 49 6.34 0.61 -1.79
C CYS A 49 5.43 1.17 -2.89
N TYR A 50 5.95 2.09 -3.72
CA TYR A 50 5.21 2.70 -4.82
C TYR A 50 4.76 1.67 -5.87
N GLN A 51 5.64 0.74 -6.27
CA GLN A 51 5.27 -0.32 -7.21
C GLN A 51 4.15 -1.20 -6.66
N ALA A 52 4.28 -1.58 -5.38
CA ALA A 52 3.29 -2.41 -4.72
C ALA A 52 1.95 -1.64 -4.54
N LEU A 53 1.99 -0.32 -4.26
CA LEU A 53 0.83 0.57 -4.22
C LEU A 53 0.07 0.59 -5.54
N LYS A 54 0.76 0.75 -6.67
CA LYS A 54 0.18 0.72 -8.03
C LYS A 54 -0.54 -0.61 -8.30
N HIS A 55 0.05 -1.72 -7.86
CA HIS A 55 -0.55 -3.05 -7.98
C HIS A 55 -1.85 -3.20 -7.18
N PHE A 56 -1.97 -2.52 -6.04
CA PHE A 56 -3.21 -2.52 -5.24
C PHE A 56 -4.25 -1.50 -5.75
N GLN A 57 -3.85 -0.32 -6.23
CA GLN A 57 -4.76 0.70 -6.78
C GLN A 57 -5.55 0.21 -8.00
N THR A 58 -4.91 -0.57 -8.87
CA THR A 58 -5.57 -1.18 -10.04
C THR A 58 -6.71 -2.13 -9.64
N ARG A 59 -6.72 -2.65 -8.41
CA ARG A 59 -7.82 -3.45 -7.85
C ARG A 59 -8.92 -2.58 -7.21
N LYS A 60 -8.59 -1.36 -6.76
CA LYS A 60 -9.53 -0.40 -6.13
C LYS A 60 -10.39 0.36 -7.16
N ALA A 61 -9.92 0.45 -8.41
CA ALA A 61 -10.68 1.03 -9.53
C ALA A 61 -12.02 0.31 -9.85
N GLY A 62 -12.30 -0.84 -9.21
CA GLY A 62 -13.60 -1.53 -9.29
C GLY A 62 -14.58 -1.22 -8.15
N ARG A 63 -14.33 -0.23 -7.28
CA ARG A 63 -15.27 0.19 -6.22
C ARG A 63 -15.53 1.70 -6.27
N SER A 64 -15.79 2.19 -7.47
CA SER A 64 -16.55 3.42 -7.68
C SER A 64 -17.53 3.13 -8.82
N LEU A 65 -18.80 2.93 -8.44
CA LEU A 65 -19.99 2.51 -9.21
C LEU A 65 -20.29 1.01 -9.18
#